data_AF-A0A399Z595-F1
#
_entry.id   AF-A0A399Z595-F1
#
_cell.length_a   1.000
_cell.length_b   1.000
_cell.length_c   1.000
_cell.angle_alpha   90.00
_cell.angle_beta   90.00
_cell.angle_gamma   90.00
#
_symmetry.space_group_name_H-M   'P 1'
#
loop_
_entity.id
_entity.type
_entity.pdbx_description
1 polymer ?
#
loop_
_entity_poly.entity_id
_entity_poly.type
_entity_poly.pdbx_seq_one_letter_code
_entity_poly.pdbx_strand_id
1 'polypeptide(L)'
;TPSSGLRSLLALYSGEFLAGFTVKHAPEFEVWMLEQREHCRALEVKLAEFVVERALEADATDTALDALNRLLALDVWNERAHRQKMLLLARRGEKLQALAQYQTARKTLADEFGVEPTPETTALYERIRDAKPFAGALPVFPTPFFPRLLLDALPNKLRSRSF
;
A
#
# COMPACT_ATOMS: atom_id res chain seq x y z
N THR A 1 -7.26 -20.49 -7.86
CA THR A 1 -6.79 -19.53 -8.89
C THR A 1 -5.29 -19.28 -8.70
N PRO A 2 -4.55 -18.83 -9.72
CA PRO A 2 -3.12 -18.48 -9.59
C PRO A 2 -2.84 -17.53 -8.43
N SER A 3 -3.73 -16.55 -8.21
CA SER A 3 -3.67 -15.59 -7.10
C SER A 3 -3.75 -16.23 -5.70
N SER A 4 -4.51 -17.32 -5.54
CA SER A 4 -4.60 -18.05 -4.27
C SER A 4 -3.31 -18.83 -3.95
N GLY A 5 -2.67 -19.42 -4.96
CA GLY A 5 -1.40 -20.12 -4.76
C GLY A 5 -0.28 -19.17 -4.32
N LEU A 6 -0.22 -17.97 -4.90
CA LEU A 6 0.73 -16.94 -4.52
C LEU A 6 0.54 -16.45 -3.07
N ARG A 7 -0.70 -16.25 -2.62
CA ARG A 7 -0.97 -15.91 -1.20
C ARG A 7 -0.58 -17.04 -0.26
N SER A 8 -0.88 -18.29 -0.62
CA SER A 8 -0.47 -19.45 0.17
C SER A 8 1.05 -19.56 0.28
N LEU A 9 1.80 -19.22 -0.78
CA LEU A 9 3.27 -19.19 -0.74
C LEU A 9 3.79 -18.18 0.28
N LEU A 10 3.26 -16.94 0.29
CA LEU A 10 3.62 -15.94 1.30
C LEU A 10 3.32 -16.40 2.74
N ALA A 11 2.27 -17.20 2.92
CA ALA A 11 1.88 -17.72 4.22
C ALA A 11 2.77 -18.86 4.74
N LEU A 12 3.62 -19.47 3.89
CA LEU A 12 4.54 -20.54 4.31
C LEU A 12 5.59 -20.07 5.33
N TYR A 13 5.91 -18.77 5.31
CA TYR A 13 6.82 -18.18 6.28
C TYR A 13 6.03 -17.29 7.25
N SER A 14 5.75 -17.80 8.45
CA SER A 14 4.84 -17.19 9.40
C SER A 14 5.52 -16.58 10.64
N GLY A 15 6.85 -16.54 10.68
CA GLY A 15 7.59 -15.99 11.82
C GLY A 15 9.09 -16.20 11.72
N GLU A 16 9.82 -15.62 12.67
CA GLU A 16 11.27 -15.79 12.76
C GLU A 16 11.64 -17.26 13.04
N PHE A 17 12.65 -17.76 12.34
CA PHE A 17 13.15 -19.11 12.54
C PHE A 17 13.58 -19.33 14.00
N LEU A 18 13.00 -20.36 14.64
CA LEU A 18 13.23 -20.67 16.06
C LEU A 18 12.96 -19.50 17.02
N ALA A 19 11.93 -18.69 16.72
CA ALA A 19 11.48 -17.63 17.62
C ALA A 19 11.19 -18.17 19.03
N GLY A 20 11.78 -17.54 20.06
CA GLY A 20 11.60 -17.93 21.46
C GLY A 20 12.31 -19.21 21.90
N PHE A 21 13.07 -19.86 21.01
CA PHE A 21 13.90 -21.02 21.36
C PHE A 21 15.30 -20.57 21.78
N THR A 22 15.83 -21.14 22.86
CA THR A 22 17.19 -20.88 23.34
C THR A 22 17.77 -22.13 24.00
N VAL A 23 19.08 -22.30 23.87
CA VAL A 23 19.82 -23.41 24.49
C VAL A 23 20.80 -22.84 25.50
N LYS A 24 20.68 -23.27 26.77
CA LYS A 24 21.54 -22.78 27.85
C LYS A 24 22.99 -23.17 27.59
N HIS A 25 23.90 -22.21 27.82
CA HIS A 25 25.35 -22.41 27.74
C HIS A 25 25.88 -22.89 26.38
N ALA A 26 25.19 -22.55 25.28
CA ALA A 26 25.58 -22.98 23.93
C ALA A 26 25.82 -21.76 23.00
N PRO A 27 26.93 -21.01 23.16
CA PRO A 27 27.19 -19.83 22.33
C PRO A 27 27.32 -20.17 20.83
N GLU A 28 27.88 -21.33 20.48
CA GLU A 28 27.98 -21.80 19.09
C GLU A 28 26.60 -22.03 18.45
N PHE A 29 25.63 -22.50 19.24
CA PHE A 29 24.26 -22.67 18.79
C PHE A 29 23.58 -21.32 18.52
N GLU A 30 23.81 -20.33 19.39
CA GLU A 30 23.25 -18.97 19.20
C GLU A 30 23.81 -18.29 17.94
N VAL A 31 25.11 -18.46 17.66
CA VAL A 31 25.73 -17.97 16.42
C VAL A 31 25.13 -18.66 15.19
N TRP A 32 25.07 -20.00 15.19
CA TRP A 32 24.45 -20.77 14.10
C TRP A 32 22.98 -20.37 13.88
N MET A 33 22.22 -20.19 14.96
CA MET A 33 20.80 -19.80 14.89
C MET A 33 20.64 -18.41 14.24
N LEU A 34 21.52 -17.45 14.56
CA LEU A 34 21.52 -16.13 13.93
C LEU A 34 21.79 -16.24 12.42
N GLU A 35 22.77 -17.05 12.00
CA GLU A 35 23.03 -17.30 10.58
C GLU A 35 21.83 -17.92 9.86
N GLN A 36 21.13 -18.87 10.49
CA GLN A 36 19.92 -19.46 9.92
C GLN A 36 18.78 -18.44 9.80
N ARG A 37 18.62 -17.56 10.79
CA ARG A 37 17.60 -16.49 10.74
C ARG A 37 17.87 -15.51 9.60
N GLU A 38 19.12 -15.10 9.42
CA GLU A 38 19.51 -14.26 8.28
C GLU A 38 19.28 -14.97 6.94
N HIS A 39 19.62 -16.26 6.85
CA HIS A 39 19.35 -17.07 5.65
C HIS A 39 17.86 -17.15 5.34
N CYS A 40 17.02 -17.45 6.34
CA CYS A 40 15.58 -17.49 6.20
C CYS A 40 14.99 -16.14 5.79
N ARG A 41 15.46 -15.03 6.39
CA ARG A 41 15.05 -13.67 6.02
C ARG A 41 15.37 -13.35 4.57
N ALA A 42 16.58 -13.72 4.10
CA ALA A 42 16.98 -13.53 2.71
C ALA A 42 16.11 -14.34 1.73
N LEU A 43 15.70 -15.56 2.10
CA LEU A 43 14.76 -16.36 1.31
C LEU A 43 13.37 -15.74 1.28
N GLU A 44 12.91 -15.19 2.40
CA GLU A 44 11.62 -14.55 2.51
C GLU A 44 11.52 -13.30 1.61
N VAL A 45 12.57 -12.47 1.58
CA VAL A 45 12.66 -11.31 0.67
C VAL A 45 12.53 -11.76 -0.78
N LYS A 46 13.30 -12.77 -1.21
CA LYS A 46 13.24 -13.31 -2.58
C LYS A 46 11.86 -13.85 -2.93
N LEU A 47 11.21 -14.52 -1.98
CA LEU A 47 9.86 -15.04 -2.15
C LEU A 47 8.85 -13.89 -2.31
N ALA A 48 8.93 -12.85 -1.48
CA ALA A 48 8.05 -11.70 -1.57
C ALA A 48 8.22 -10.97 -2.91
N GLU A 49 9.46 -10.74 -3.36
CA GLU A 49 9.75 -10.17 -4.68
C GLU A 49 9.17 -11.01 -5.81
N PHE A 50 9.37 -12.33 -5.78
CA PHE A 50 8.80 -13.24 -6.76
C PHE A 50 7.27 -13.16 -6.79
N VAL A 51 6.62 -13.13 -5.63
CA VAL A 51 5.15 -13.03 -5.55
C VAL A 51 4.66 -11.68 -6.07
N VAL A 52 5.35 -10.57 -5.77
CA VAL A 52 5.04 -9.25 -6.35
C VAL A 52 5.06 -9.32 -7.87
N GLU A 53 6.11 -9.85 -8.47
CA GLU A 53 6.23 -9.94 -9.93
C GLU A 53 5.10 -10.77 -10.55
N ARG A 54 4.86 -11.98 -10.03
CA ARG A 54 3.82 -12.88 -10.56
C ARG A 54 2.41 -12.31 -10.34
N ALA A 55 2.18 -11.63 -9.23
CA ALA A 55 0.89 -11.00 -8.95
C ALA A 55 0.64 -9.80 -9.88
N LEU A 56 1.67 -9.01 -10.19
CA LEU A 56 1.57 -7.92 -11.16
C LEU A 56 1.30 -8.43 -12.58
N GLU A 57 1.96 -9.51 -13.01
CA GLU A 57 1.72 -10.15 -14.31
C GLU A 57 0.29 -10.70 -14.44
N ALA A 58 -0.27 -11.19 -13.34
CA ALA A 58 -1.63 -11.74 -13.28
C ALA A 58 -2.72 -10.69 -12.97
N ASP A 59 -2.36 -9.39 -12.93
CA ASP A 59 -3.23 -8.27 -12.50
C ASP A 59 -3.91 -8.49 -11.13
N ALA A 60 -3.30 -9.32 -10.28
CA ALA A 60 -3.79 -9.68 -8.96
C ALA A 60 -3.40 -8.60 -7.93
N THR A 61 -3.97 -7.39 -8.09
CA THR A 61 -3.60 -6.18 -7.36
C THR A 61 -3.54 -6.37 -5.83
N ASP A 62 -4.53 -7.02 -5.23
CA ASP A 62 -4.56 -7.22 -3.77
C ASP A 62 -3.43 -8.14 -3.29
N THR A 63 -3.15 -9.21 -4.04
CA THR A 63 -2.03 -10.11 -3.71
C THR A 63 -0.69 -9.37 -3.85
N ALA A 64 -0.54 -8.50 -4.85
CA ALA A 64 0.65 -7.69 -5.02
C ALA A 64 0.82 -6.68 -3.88
N LEU A 65 -0.25 -6.04 -3.41
CA LEU A 65 -0.21 -5.13 -2.26
C LEU A 65 0.17 -5.86 -0.95
N ASP A 66 -0.39 -7.05 -0.71
CA ASP A 66 -0.02 -7.89 0.44
C ASP A 66 1.47 -8.24 0.40
N ALA A 67 1.97 -8.66 -0.76
CA ALA A 67 3.37 -9.00 -0.97
C ALA A 67 4.30 -7.79 -0.80
N LEU A 68 3.92 -6.62 -1.31
CA LEU A 68 4.67 -5.37 -1.14
C LEU A 68 4.71 -4.92 0.32
N ASN A 69 3.61 -5.07 1.06
CA ASN A 69 3.59 -4.78 2.49
C ASN A 69 4.54 -5.71 3.25
N ARG A 70 4.58 -6.99 2.88
CA ARG A 70 5.51 -7.95 3.48
C ARG A 70 6.96 -7.61 3.14
N LEU A 71 7.25 -7.33 1.88
CA LEU A 71 8.59 -6.94 1.42
C LEU A 71 9.09 -5.69 2.16
N LEU A 72 8.25 -4.66 2.29
CA LEU A 72 8.60 -3.44 3.02
C LEU A 72 8.72 -3.60 4.53
N ALA A 73 8.13 -4.65 5.12
CA ALA A 73 8.38 -4.99 6.53
C ALA A 73 9.74 -5.69 6.71
N LEU A 74 10.26 -6.35 5.68
CA LEU A 74 11.55 -7.02 5.68
C LEU A 74 12.69 -6.08 5.29
N ASP A 75 12.43 -5.19 4.34
CA ASP A 75 13.36 -4.18 3.82
C ASP A 75 12.61 -2.86 3.60
N VAL A 76 12.67 -2.01 4.62
CA VAL A 76 12.02 -0.69 4.63
C VAL A 76 12.66 0.30 3.65
N TRP A 77 13.86 0.01 3.14
CA TRP A 77 14.61 0.89 2.24
C TRP A 77 14.42 0.51 0.77
N ASN A 78 13.64 -0.55 0.49
CA ASN A 78 13.40 -1.02 -0.87
C ASN A 78 12.56 -0.02 -1.66
N GLU A 79 13.24 0.93 -2.31
CA GLU A 79 12.60 2.04 -2.99
C GLU A 79 11.76 1.60 -4.19
N ARG A 80 12.18 0.51 -4.86
CA ARG A 80 11.39 -0.11 -5.93
C ARG A 80 10.05 -0.62 -5.40
N ALA A 81 10.02 -1.25 -4.23
CA ALA A 81 8.78 -1.71 -3.60
C ALA A 81 7.89 -0.53 -3.20
N HIS A 82 8.44 0.55 -2.63
CA HIS A 82 7.69 1.78 -2.40
C HIS A 82 7.04 2.31 -3.68
N ARG A 83 7.81 2.42 -4.76
CA ARG A 83 7.33 2.91 -6.06
C ARG A 83 6.26 2.01 -6.69
N GLN A 84 6.40 0.69 -6.60
CA GLN A 84 5.38 -0.26 -7.07
C GLN A 84 4.08 -0.13 -6.26
N LYS A 85 4.17 0.00 -4.93
CA LYS A 85 3.02 0.20 -4.06
C LYS A 85 2.29 1.51 -4.37
N MET A 86 3.03 2.61 -4.56
CA MET A 86 2.46 3.89 -5.00
C MET A 86 1.66 3.76 -6.30
N LEU A 87 2.21 3.04 -7.29
CA LEU A 87 1.55 2.83 -8.58
C LEU A 87 0.25 2.04 -8.44
N LEU A 88 0.24 0.96 -7.66
CA LEU A 88 -0.97 0.14 -7.43
C LEU A 88 -2.06 0.93 -6.69
N LEU A 89 -1.69 1.66 -5.64
CA LEU A 89 -2.63 2.52 -4.91
C LEU A 89 -3.23 3.60 -5.82
N ALA A 90 -2.41 4.24 -6.65
CA ALA A 90 -2.88 5.24 -7.61
C ALA A 90 -3.85 4.62 -8.66
N ARG A 91 -3.56 3.42 -9.16
CA ARG A 91 -4.44 2.69 -10.10
C ARG A 91 -5.78 2.32 -9.48
N ARG A 92 -5.82 2.06 -8.18
CA ARG A 92 -7.06 1.83 -7.41
C ARG A 92 -7.85 3.11 -7.09
N GLY A 93 -7.35 4.29 -7.49
CA GLY A 93 -7.94 5.58 -7.14
C GLY A 93 -7.59 6.06 -5.72
N GLU A 94 -6.72 5.35 -5.01
CA GLU A 94 -6.30 5.65 -3.64
C GLU A 94 -5.13 6.66 -3.62
N LYS A 95 -5.33 7.79 -4.31
CA LYS A 95 -4.30 8.83 -4.54
C LYS A 95 -3.64 9.30 -3.25
N LEU A 96 -4.42 9.57 -2.19
CA LEU A 96 -3.87 10.04 -0.92
C LEU A 96 -2.93 9.01 -0.27
N GLN A 97 -3.27 7.72 -0.34
CA GLN A 97 -2.43 6.65 0.19
C GLN A 97 -1.15 6.50 -0.62
N ALA A 98 -1.22 6.65 -1.95
CA ALA A 98 -0.04 6.63 -2.81
C ALA A 98 0.93 7.79 -2.47
N LEU A 99 0.41 9.01 -2.27
CA LEU A 99 1.23 10.15 -1.87
C LEU A 99 1.81 9.97 -0.45
N ALA A 100 1.05 9.39 0.47
CA ALA A 100 1.55 9.05 1.81
C ALA A 100 2.70 8.02 1.75
N GLN A 101 2.60 7.01 0.88
CA GLN A 101 3.65 6.00 0.70
C GLN A 101 4.98 6.59 0.23
N TYR A 102 4.95 7.64 -0.59
CA TYR A 102 6.14 8.42 -0.96
C TYR A 102 6.76 9.12 0.25
N GLN A 103 5.93 9.74 1.10
CA GLN A 103 6.41 10.41 2.31
C GLN A 103 7.06 9.42 3.28
N THR A 104 6.50 8.21 3.39
CA THR A 104 7.14 7.11 4.13
C THR A 104 8.51 6.78 3.55
N ALA A 105 8.60 6.57 2.23
CA ALA A 105 9.88 6.25 1.57
C ALA A 105 10.94 7.33 1.84
N ARG A 106 10.57 8.60 1.62
CA ARG A 106 11.46 9.75 1.83
C ARG A 106 11.94 9.81 3.27
N LYS A 107 11.03 9.64 4.24
CA LYS A 107 11.38 9.68 5.65
C LYS A 107 12.36 8.56 6.00
N THR A 108 12.06 7.32 5.61
CA THR A 108 12.92 6.17 5.93
C THR A 108 14.34 6.32 5.35
N LEU A 109 14.45 6.80 4.10
CA LEU A 109 15.74 7.03 3.45
C LEU A 109 16.51 8.19 4.08
N ALA A 110 15.82 9.27 4.45
CA ALA A 110 16.44 10.41 5.11
C ALA A 110 16.92 10.06 6.52
N ASP A 111 16.12 9.33 7.30
CA ASP A 111 16.42 8.97 8.69
C ASP A 111 17.65 8.03 8.78
N GLU A 112 17.77 7.05 7.86
CA GLU A 112 18.88 6.08 7.91
C GLU A 112 20.12 6.55 7.12
N PHE A 113 19.93 7.12 5.93
CA PHE A 113 21.04 7.39 5.00
C PHE A 113 21.24 8.88 4.71
N GLY A 114 20.36 9.77 5.15
CA GLY A 114 20.42 11.20 4.84
C GLY A 114 20.24 11.51 3.35
N VAL A 115 19.58 10.61 2.60
CA VAL A 115 19.36 10.77 1.15
C VAL A 115 17.88 10.99 0.82
N GLU A 116 17.63 11.67 -0.30
CA GLU A 116 16.30 11.80 -0.89
C GLU A 116 15.97 10.58 -1.78
N PRO A 117 14.66 10.33 -2.07
CA PRO A 117 14.25 9.32 -3.04
C PRO A 117 14.85 9.55 -4.43
N THR A 118 15.08 8.46 -5.16
CA THR A 118 15.53 8.48 -6.55
C THR A 118 14.64 9.33 -7.45
N PRO A 119 15.19 9.89 -8.54
CA PRO A 119 14.43 10.68 -9.51
C PRO A 119 13.19 9.95 -10.03
N GLU A 120 13.25 8.64 -10.26
CA GLU A 120 12.12 7.83 -10.75
C GLU A 120 10.96 7.79 -9.76
N THR A 121 11.27 7.73 -8.47
CA THR A 121 10.26 7.72 -7.39
C THR A 121 9.64 9.09 -7.21
N THR A 122 10.46 10.14 -7.23
CA THR A 122 10.00 11.54 -7.16
C THR A 122 9.12 11.89 -8.38
N ALA A 123 9.54 11.49 -9.58
CA ALA A 123 8.75 11.69 -10.79
C ALA A 123 7.40 10.92 -10.76
N LEU A 124 7.34 9.74 -10.13
CA LEU A 124 6.05 9.07 -9.91
C LEU A 124 5.17 9.86 -8.94
N TYR A 125 5.72 10.36 -7.84
CA TYR A 125 5.00 11.19 -6.88
C TYR A 125 4.38 12.43 -7.55
N GLU A 126 5.17 13.16 -8.33
CA GLU A 126 4.71 14.35 -9.06
C GLU A 126 3.59 14.01 -10.04
N ARG A 127 3.74 12.94 -10.84
CA ARG A 127 2.68 12.48 -11.74
C ARG A 127 1.39 12.14 -11.01
N ILE A 128 1.47 11.42 -9.88
CA ILE A 128 0.28 11.08 -9.09
C ILE A 128 -0.35 12.34 -8.49
N ARG A 129 0.46 13.25 -7.96
CA ARG A 129 0.02 14.53 -7.38
C ARG A 129 -0.73 15.38 -8.39
N ASP A 130 -0.21 15.47 -9.61
CA ASP A 130 -0.72 16.37 -10.65
C ASP A 130 -1.80 15.71 -11.51
N ALA A 131 -2.00 14.39 -11.39
CA ALA A 131 -3.11 13.69 -12.01
C ALA A 131 -4.44 14.29 -11.53
N LYS A 132 -5.21 14.84 -12.48
CA LYS A 132 -6.57 15.30 -12.24
C LYS A 132 -7.42 14.10 -11.81
N PRO A 133 -8.31 14.25 -10.81
CA PRO A 133 -9.32 13.23 -10.52
C PRO A 133 -10.04 12.91 -11.82
N PHE A 134 -10.20 11.63 -12.14
CA PHE A 134 -11.06 11.24 -13.25
C PHE A 134 -12.43 11.85 -12.95
N ALA A 135 -12.94 12.69 -13.84
CA ALA A 135 -14.21 13.39 -13.69
C ALA A 135 -15.38 12.38 -13.88
N GLY A 136 -15.45 11.38 -13.01
CA GLY A 136 -16.46 10.33 -13.01
C GLY A 136 -17.30 10.30 -11.73
N ALA A 137 -16.92 11.07 -10.71
CA ALA A 137 -17.73 11.30 -9.53
C ALA A 137 -18.01 12.80 -9.44
N LEU A 138 -19.10 13.23 -10.09
CA LEU A 138 -19.78 14.43 -9.64
C LEU A 138 -20.03 14.28 -8.14
N PRO A 139 -19.90 15.35 -7.34
CA PRO A 139 -20.34 15.30 -5.95
C PRO A 139 -21.78 14.82 -5.95
N VAL A 140 -22.03 13.67 -5.31
CA VAL A 140 -23.36 13.37 -4.81
C VAL A 140 -23.56 14.40 -3.72
N PHE A 141 -24.01 15.60 -4.11
CA PHE A 141 -24.69 16.45 -3.15
C PHE A 141 -25.81 15.57 -2.61
N PRO A 142 -25.84 15.26 -1.31
CA PRO A 142 -27.06 14.71 -0.74
C PRO A 142 -28.12 15.75 -1.10
N THR A 143 -29.03 15.39 -2.01
CA THR A 143 -30.22 16.18 -2.19
C THR A 143 -30.80 16.33 -0.79
N PRO A 144 -30.94 17.55 -0.24
CA PRO A 144 -31.73 17.68 0.96
C PRO A 144 -33.08 17.08 0.58
N PHE A 145 -33.41 15.97 1.23
CA PHE A 145 -34.73 15.40 1.16
C PHE A 145 -35.66 16.49 1.68
N PHE A 146 -36.26 17.24 0.76
CA PHE A 146 -37.39 18.09 1.08
C PHE A 146 -38.59 17.14 1.09
N PRO A 147 -39.05 16.65 2.27
CA PRO A 147 -40.29 15.90 2.32
C PRO A 147 -41.39 16.75 1.68
N ARG A 148 -42.17 16.12 0.81
CA ARG A 148 -43.30 16.71 0.05
C ARG A 148 -44.38 17.36 0.94
N LEU A 149 -44.25 17.27 2.27
CA LEU A 149 -45.11 17.88 3.28
C LEU A 149 -44.71 19.32 3.68
N LEU A 150 -43.69 19.91 3.07
CA LEU A 150 -43.32 21.32 3.30
C LEU A 150 -43.53 22.21 2.05
N LEU A 151 -44.58 21.97 1.27
CA LEU A 151 -45.06 22.90 0.24
C LEU A 151 -46.25 23.76 0.71
N ASP A 152 -46.89 23.37 1.82
CA ASP A 152 -48.06 24.07 2.36
C ASP A 152 -47.72 25.06 3.49
N ALA A 153 -46.44 25.16 3.88
CA ALA A 153 -45.97 26.01 4.99
C ALA A 153 -44.99 27.13 4.57
N LEU A 154 -44.95 27.49 3.28
CA LEU A 154 -44.16 28.63 2.80
C LEU A 154 -45.05 29.87 2.61
N PRO A 155 -44.69 31.04 3.18
CA PRO A 155 -45.46 32.27 2.97
C PRO A 155 -45.48 32.68 1.50
N ASN A 156 -46.63 33.21 1.08
CA ASN A 156 -47.14 33.44 -0.29
C ASN A 156 -46.31 34.34 -1.24
N LYS A 157 -45.03 34.62 -0.95
CA LYS A 157 -44.21 35.61 -1.68
C LYS A 157 -43.34 35.08 -2.83
N LEU A 158 -43.41 33.79 -3.18
CA LEU A 158 -42.60 33.24 -4.29
C LEU A 158 -43.43 32.61 -5.42
N ARG A 159 -44.72 32.97 -5.54
CA ARG A 159 -45.61 32.42 -6.57
C ARG A 159 -45.64 33.15 -7.92
N SER A 160 -44.78 34.13 -8.16
CA SER A 160 -44.75 34.80 -9.47
C SER A 160 -43.35 35.19 -9.89
N ARG A 161 -42.81 34.42 -10.85
CA ARG A 161 -42.15 34.94 -12.06
C ARG A 161 -41.94 33.78 -13.03
N SER A 162 -42.91 33.62 -13.93
CA SER A 162 -42.64 33.22 -15.31
C SER A 162 -42.15 34.45 -16.07
N PHE A 163 -41.26 34.20 -17.03
CA PHE A 163 -40.48 35.10 -17.89
C PHE A 163 -39.17 35.62 -17.29
#